data_AF-A0A4S9QRJ0-F1
#
_entry.id   AF-A0A4S9QRJ0-F1
#
_cell.length_a   1.000
_cell.length_b   1.000
_cell.length_c   1.000
_cell.angle_alpha   90.00
_cell.angle_beta   90.00
_cell.angle_gamma   90.00
#
_symmetry.space_group_name_H-M   'P 1'
#
loop_
_entity.id
_entity.type
_entity.pdbx_description
1 polymer ?
#
loop_
_entity_poly.entity_id
_entity_poly.type
_entity_poly.pdbx_seq_one_letter_code
_entity_poly.pdbx_strand_id
1 'polypeptide(L)'
;MDPNPDTPNTTPNPGLFRYVLGFLLVGAAWGLTTPFMRRAAVASSTTAKPDSRAWIDHPNTPWLKAKVWGVLYGVWDVLRNPAYAVPLVINLTGSVWFFLLIGQAELSLTVPITNSLAFLFTVLGEWWAEKKVITKDTWVGMALVLGGIGLCVHSKNT
;
A
#
# COMPACT_ATOMS: atom_id res chain seq x y z
N MET A 1 45.21 20.12 -20.15
CA MET A 1 45.01 19.24 -18.98
C MET A 1 43.67 18.58 -19.20
N ASP A 2 43.67 17.53 -20.02
CA ASP A 2 42.45 16.79 -20.34
C ASP A 2 42.09 15.89 -19.15
N PRO A 3 40.82 15.86 -18.71
CA PRO A 3 40.40 14.96 -17.65
C PRO A 3 40.55 13.51 -18.12
N ASN A 4 41.29 12.72 -17.35
CA ASN A 4 41.49 11.28 -17.55
C ASN A 4 40.12 10.56 -17.64
N PRO A 5 39.79 9.84 -18.73
CA PRO A 5 38.49 9.19 -18.91
C PRO A 5 38.32 7.89 -18.09
N ASP A 6 39.35 7.45 -17.36
CA ASP A 6 39.39 6.11 -16.74
C ASP A 6 39.12 6.09 -15.22
N THR A 7 38.31 7.00 -14.68
CA THR A 7 37.73 6.72 -13.36
C THR A 7 36.54 5.77 -13.55
N PRO A 8 36.65 4.46 -13.22
CA PRO A 8 35.48 3.61 -13.16
C PRO A 8 34.58 4.23 -12.09
N ASN A 9 33.44 4.76 -12.53
CA ASN A 9 32.34 5.13 -11.67
C ASN A 9 31.88 3.85 -10.97
N THR A 10 32.55 3.50 -9.89
CA THR A 10 32.19 2.39 -9.02
C THR A 10 31.05 2.94 -8.17
N THR A 11 29.92 3.26 -8.79
CA THR A 11 28.68 3.47 -8.07
C THR A 11 28.48 2.21 -7.23
N PRO A 12 28.48 2.31 -5.90
CA PRO A 12 28.32 1.14 -5.05
C PRO A 12 26.97 0.55 -5.42
N ASN A 13 26.99 -0.59 -6.11
CA ASN A 13 25.78 -1.33 -6.46
C ASN A 13 25.05 -1.52 -5.13
N PRO A 14 23.88 -0.91 -4.90
CA PRO A 14 23.15 -1.15 -3.68
C PRO A 14 22.91 -2.66 -3.65
N GLY A 15 23.61 -3.35 -2.74
CA GLY A 15 23.69 -4.81 -2.79
C GLY A 15 22.28 -5.42 -2.85
N LEU A 16 22.15 -6.59 -3.48
CA LEU A 16 20.88 -7.33 -3.68
C LEU A 16 19.91 -7.21 -2.48
N PHE A 17 20.44 -7.27 -1.26
CA PHE A 17 19.73 -7.04 -0.01
C PHE A 17 18.89 -5.75 0.04
N ARG A 18 19.42 -4.62 -0.42
CA ARG A 18 18.71 -3.32 -0.45
C ARG A 18 17.54 -3.33 -1.42
N TYR A 19 17.70 -3.98 -2.57
CA TYR A 19 16.58 -4.17 -3.50
C TYR A 19 15.50 -5.07 -2.90
N VAL A 20 15.87 -6.20 -2.32
CA VAL A 20 14.92 -7.11 -1.65
C VAL A 20 14.19 -6.39 -0.51
N LEU A 21 14.91 -5.64 0.33
CA LEU A 21 14.31 -4.83 1.39
C LEU A 21 13.38 -3.76 0.82
N GLY A 22 13.77 -3.09 -0.27
CA GLY A 22 12.93 -2.13 -0.97
C GLY A 22 11.63 -2.75 -1.47
N PHE A 23 11.70 -3.91 -2.13
CA PHE A 23 10.53 -4.66 -2.58
C PHE A 23 9.61 -5.06 -1.42
N LEU A 24 10.20 -5.54 -0.31
CA LEU A 24 9.46 -5.89 0.90
C LEU A 24 8.76 -4.67 1.51
N LEU A 25 9.43 -3.52 1.59
CA LEU A 25 8.86 -2.29 2.13
C LEU A 25 7.72 -1.76 1.26
N VAL A 26 7.87 -1.77 -0.06
CA VAL A 26 6.80 -1.36 -1.00
C VAL A 26 5.62 -2.30 -0.89
N GLY A 27 5.87 -3.61 -0.95
CA GLY A 27 4.83 -4.62 -0.81
C GLY A 27 4.10 -4.53 0.53
N ALA A 28 4.83 -4.28 1.62
CA ALA A 28 4.25 -4.07 2.94
C ALA A 28 3.42 -2.78 3.00
N ALA A 29 3.93 -1.68 2.45
CA ALA A 29 3.23 -0.41 2.43
C ALA A 29 1.91 -0.48 1.64
N TRP A 30 1.85 -1.21 0.53
CA TRP A 30 0.61 -1.41 -0.22
C TRP A 30 -0.30 -2.47 0.40
N GLY A 31 0.27 -3.61 0.78
CA GLY A 31 -0.48 -4.75 1.26
C GLY A 31 -1.03 -4.56 2.66
N LEU A 32 -0.19 -4.20 3.63
CA LEU A 32 -0.61 -4.09 5.03
C LEU A 32 -1.56 -2.91 5.25
N THR A 33 -1.45 -1.82 4.50
CA THR A 33 -2.28 -0.63 4.77
C THR A 33 -3.73 -0.83 4.36
N THR A 34 -4.00 -1.66 3.34
CA THR A 34 -5.34 -1.93 2.79
C THR A 34 -6.35 -2.45 3.83
N PRO A 35 -6.07 -3.53 4.59
CA PRO A 35 -7.01 -4.01 5.61
C PRO A 35 -7.22 -3.02 6.76
N PHE A 36 -6.18 -2.26 7.12
CA PHE A 36 -6.29 -1.23 8.16
C PHE A 36 -7.14 -0.04 7.72
N MET A 37 -6.95 0.45 6.49
CA MET A 37 -7.80 1.49 5.90
C MET A 37 -9.25 1.03 5.83
N ARG A 38 -9.50 -0.21 5.40
CA ARG A 38 -10.86 -0.79 5.35
C ARG A 38 -11.49 -0.82 6.75
N ARG A 39 -10.77 -1.33 7.75
CA ARG A 39 -11.24 -1.40 9.13
C ARG A 39 -11.52 0.00 9.70
N ALA A 40 -10.64 0.96 9.46
CA ALA A 40 -10.80 2.34 9.94
C ALA A 40 -11.97 3.06 9.24
N ALA A 41 -12.18 2.82 7.95
CA ALA A 41 -13.31 3.37 7.21
C ALA A 41 -14.65 2.86 7.76
N VAL A 42 -14.77 1.56 8.03
CA VAL A 42 -15.98 0.96 8.63
C VAL A 42 -16.22 1.48 10.05
N ALA A 43 -15.16 1.62 10.85
CA ALA A 43 -15.26 2.21 12.18
C ALA A 43 -15.75 3.68 12.13
N SER A 44 -15.27 4.45 11.14
CA SER A 44 -15.67 5.85 10.95
C SER A 44 -17.12 5.98 10.49
N SER A 45 -17.61 5.08 9.61
CA SER A 45 -19.02 5.08 9.19
C SER A 45 -20.01 4.67 10.28
N THR A 46 -19.54 3.95 11.30
CA THR A 46 -20.37 3.52 12.44
C THR A 46 -20.47 4.59 13.53
N THR A 47 -19.59 5.59 13.50
CA THR A 47 -19.61 6.70 14.47
C THR A 47 -20.73 7.67 14.09
N ALA A 48 -21.56 8.05 15.07
CA ALA A 48 -22.66 9.00 14.84
C ALA A 48 -22.13 10.32 14.26
N LYS A 49 -22.79 10.84 13.22
CA LYS A 49 -22.44 12.13 12.64
C LYS A 49 -22.52 13.21 13.71
N PRO A 50 -21.56 14.14 13.79
CA PRO A 50 -21.60 15.21 14.78
C PRO A 50 -22.80 16.14 14.55
N ASP A 51 -23.49 16.53 15.62
CA ASP A 51 -24.71 17.35 15.60
C ASP A 51 -24.55 18.67 14.82
N SER A 52 -23.34 19.24 14.81
CA SER A 52 -22.98 20.43 14.02
C SER A 52 -23.26 20.33 12.51
N ARG A 53 -23.44 19.10 11.98
CA ARG A 53 -23.68 18.82 10.55
C ARG A 53 -25.10 18.36 10.25
N ALA A 54 -26.01 18.37 11.23
CA ALA A 54 -27.41 18.00 11.05
C ALA A 54 -28.15 18.85 10.01
N TRP A 55 -27.64 20.05 9.71
CA TRP A 55 -28.23 20.96 8.73
C TRP A 55 -28.21 20.43 7.29
N ILE A 56 -27.31 19.49 6.99
CA ILE A 56 -27.15 18.86 5.68
C ILE A 56 -28.35 17.97 5.34
N ASP A 57 -29.00 17.41 6.37
CA ASP A 57 -30.13 16.49 6.25
C ASP A 57 -31.48 17.25 6.34
N HIS A 58 -31.49 18.59 6.31
CA HIS A 58 -32.73 19.36 6.33
C HIS A 58 -33.51 19.28 5.00
N PRO A 59 -34.85 19.25 5.05
CA PRO A 59 -35.69 19.19 3.85
C PRO A 59 -35.59 20.44 2.95
N ASN A 60 -35.06 21.56 3.47
CA ASN A 60 -34.90 22.82 2.73
C ASN A 60 -33.51 23.00 2.10
N THR A 61 -32.58 22.05 2.30
CA THR A 61 -31.27 22.07 1.63
C THR A 61 -31.38 21.46 0.22
N PRO A 62 -30.86 22.14 -0.83
CA PRO A 62 -30.83 21.56 -2.17
C PRO A 62 -30.07 20.23 -2.17
N TRP A 63 -30.65 19.21 -2.78
CA TRP A 63 -30.11 17.84 -2.81
C TRP A 63 -28.62 17.79 -3.22
N LEU A 64 -28.22 18.62 -4.19
CA LEU A 64 -26.86 18.70 -4.68
C LEU A 64 -25.91 19.26 -3.61
N LYS A 65 -26.29 20.35 -2.94
CA LYS A 65 -25.49 20.94 -1.85
C LYS A 65 -25.36 19.95 -0.70
N ALA A 66 -26.46 19.31 -0.30
CA ALA A 66 -26.46 18.31 0.75
C ALA A 66 -25.50 17.16 0.41
N LYS A 67 -25.53 16.68 -0.83
CA LYS A 67 -24.65 15.59 -1.30
C LYS A 67 -23.18 16.01 -1.36
N VAL A 68 -22.87 17.18 -1.91
CA VAL A 68 -21.49 17.69 -1.99
C VAL A 68 -20.91 17.88 -0.60
N TRP A 69 -21.61 18.60 0.28
CA TRP A 69 -21.13 18.83 1.65
C TRP A 69 -21.07 17.54 2.47
N GLY A 70 -22.02 16.63 2.28
CA GLY A 70 -21.98 15.31 2.90
C GLY A 70 -20.72 14.52 2.52
N VAL A 71 -20.34 14.51 1.24
CA VAL A 71 -19.10 13.87 0.77
C VAL A 71 -17.86 14.58 1.32
N LEU A 72 -17.81 15.91 1.25
CA LEU A 72 -16.66 16.68 1.75
C LEU A 72 -16.41 16.45 3.24
N TYR A 73 -17.46 16.50 4.05
CA TYR A 73 -17.33 16.24 5.49
C TYR A 73 -17.02 14.77 5.78
N GLY A 74 -17.56 13.82 5.01
CA GLY A 74 -17.21 12.41 5.14
C GLY A 74 -15.74 12.15 4.86
N VAL A 75 -15.20 12.73 3.77
CA VAL A 75 -13.77 12.66 3.44
C VAL A 75 -12.93 13.31 4.53
N TRP A 76 -13.34 14.48 5.01
CA TRP A 76 -12.64 15.18 6.09
C TRP A 76 -12.58 14.38 7.39
N ASP A 77 -13.69 13.75 7.79
CA ASP A 77 -13.75 12.91 8.99
C ASP A 77 -12.79 11.72 8.90
N VAL A 78 -12.81 11.04 7.76
CA VAL A 78 -11.95 9.88 7.49
C VAL A 78 -10.48 10.29 7.47
N LEU A 79 -10.14 11.41 6.83
CA LEU A 79 -8.76 11.91 6.80
C LEU A 79 -8.26 12.43 8.16
N ARG A 80 -9.15 12.94 9.02
CA ARG A 80 -8.78 13.38 10.37
C ARG A 80 -8.59 12.20 11.33
N ASN A 81 -9.16 11.04 11.02
CA ASN A 81 -8.99 9.84 11.83
C ASN A 81 -7.57 9.28 11.66
N PRO A 82 -6.72 9.27 12.73
CA PRO A 82 -5.34 8.78 12.63
C PRO A 82 -5.27 7.30 12.24
N ALA A 83 -6.31 6.51 12.58
CA ALA A 83 -6.39 5.10 12.20
C ALA A 83 -6.53 4.90 10.69
N TYR A 84 -6.95 5.92 9.94
CA TYR A 84 -7.00 5.90 8.48
C TYR A 84 -5.85 6.70 7.85
N ALA A 85 -5.54 7.88 8.40
CA ALA A 85 -4.50 8.77 7.87
C ALA A 85 -3.10 8.13 7.91
N VAL A 86 -2.76 7.42 8.99
CA VAL A 86 -1.43 6.77 9.11
C VAL A 86 -1.24 5.70 8.03
N PRO A 87 -2.16 4.72 7.87
CA PRO A 87 -2.08 3.77 6.76
C PRO A 87 -2.06 4.44 5.38
N LEU A 88 -2.82 5.52 5.17
CA LEU A 88 -2.85 6.24 3.90
C LEU A 88 -1.48 6.85 3.56
N VAL A 89 -0.84 7.52 4.52
CA VAL A 89 0.50 8.08 4.34
C VAL A 89 1.51 6.98 4.03
N ILE A 90 1.47 5.86 4.75
CA ILE A 90 2.34 4.71 4.49
C ILE A 90 2.12 4.19 3.06
N ASN A 91 0.86 4.01 2.64
CA ASN A 91 0.53 3.55 1.28
C ASN A 91 1.12 4.48 0.21
N LEU A 92 0.98 5.79 0.38
CA LEU A 92 1.53 6.79 -0.54
C LEU A 92 3.07 6.79 -0.55
N THR A 93 3.71 6.65 0.61
CA THR A 93 5.19 6.53 0.67
C THR A 93 5.68 5.27 -0.04
N GLY A 94 4.91 4.18 -0.02
CA GLY A 94 5.19 2.96 -0.78
C GLY A 94 5.32 3.23 -2.28
N SER A 95 4.47 4.09 -2.83
CA SER A 95 4.52 4.47 -4.26
C SER A 95 5.78 5.26 -4.61
N VAL A 96 6.29 6.11 -3.71
CA VAL A 96 7.56 6.84 -3.90
C VAL A 96 8.73 5.86 -3.95
N TRP A 97 8.78 4.91 -3.01
CA TRP A 97 9.79 3.86 -3.02
C TRP A 97 9.70 2.98 -4.27
N PHE A 98 8.48 2.58 -4.68
CA PHE A 98 8.26 1.81 -5.90
C PHE A 98 8.81 2.53 -7.14
N PHE A 99 8.56 3.83 -7.25
CA PHE A 99 9.08 4.64 -8.36
C PHE A 99 10.62 4.65 -8.40
N LEU A 100 11.27 4.75 -7.25
CA LEU A 100 12.74 4.69 -7.16
C LEU A 100 13.29 3.30 -7.52
N LEU A 101 12.60 2.22 -7.13
CA LEU A 101 13.02 0.85 -7.46
C LEU A 101 12.87 0.55 -8.96
N ILE A 102 11.80 1.02 -9.60
CA ILE A 102 11.59 0.86 -11.05
C ILE A 102 12.70 1.53 -11.86
N GLY A 103 13.23 2.67 -11.41
CA GLY A 103 14.32 3.35 -12.10
C GLY A 103 15.67 2.62 -12.06
N GLN A 104 15.77 1.51 -11.33
CA GLN A 104 17.02 0.78 -11.08
C GLN A 104 16.92 -0.72 -11.40
N ALA A 105 15.71 -1.30 -11.41
CA ALA A 105 15.44 -2.70 -11.72
C ALA A 105 14.65 -2.84 -13.03
N GLU A 106 14.81 -3.96 -13.72
CA GLU A 106 14.05 -4.23 -14.96
C GLU A 106 12.54 -4.21 -14.67
N LEU A 107 11.84 -3.32 -15.36
CA LEU A 107 10.40 -3.05 -15.22
C LEU A 107 9.55 -4.32 -15.25
N SER A 108 9.93 -5.29 -16.09
CA SER A 108 9.18 -6.54 -16.31
C SER A 108 9.15 -7.47 -15.08
N LEU A 109 10.19 -7.42 -14.23
CA LEU A 109 10.30 -8.30 -13.05
C LEU A 109 9.78 -7.64 -11.78
N THR A 110 10.01 -6.34 -11.66
CA THR A 110 9.66 -5.51 -10.50
C THR A 110 8.15 -5.50 -10.25
N VAL A 111 7.35 -5.42 -11.32
CA VAL A 111 5.88 -5.33 -11.23
C VAL A 111 5.25 -6.63 -10.72
N PRO A 112 5.53 -7.83 -11.29
CA PRO A 112 5.02 -9.09 -10.75
C PRO A 112 5.43 -9.34 -9.30
N ILE A 113 6.70 -9.13 -8.95
CA ILE A 113 7.20 -9.37 -7.59
C ILE A 113 6.49 -8.47 -6.58
N THR A 114 6.38 -7.17 -6.87
CA THR A 114 5.74 -6.21 -5.96
C THR A 114 4.25 -6.53 -5.78
N ASN A 115 3.55 -6.89 -6.86
CA ASN A 115 2.13 -7.23 -6.79
C ASN A 115 1.89 -8.51 -5.96
N SER A 116 2.73 -9.52 -6.15
CA SER A 116 2.72 -10.76 -5.36
C SER A 116 3.02 -10.49 -3.88
N LEU A 117 4.02 -9.66 -3.57
CA LEU A 117 4.32 -9.24 -2.19
C LEU A 117 3.15 -8.47 -1.57
N ALA A 118 2.55 -7.53 -2.29
CA ALA A 118 1.42 -6.75 -1.82
C ALA A 118 0.24 -7.66 -1.45
N PHE A 119 -0.05 -8.69 -2.26
CA PHE A 119 -1.04 -9.70 -1.91
C PHE A 119 -0.68 -10.45 -0.61
N LEU A 120 0.56 -10.94 -0.50
CA LEU A 120 1.01 -11.66 0.69
C LEU A 120 0.90 -10.81 1.96
N PHE A 121 1.32 -9.55 1.88
CA PHE A 121 1.18 -8.59 2.97
C PHE A 121 -0.28 -8.20 3.25
N THR A 122 -1.16 -8.20 2.25
CA THR A 122 -2.60 -7.98 2.48
C THR A 122 -3.17 -9.11 3.34
N VAL A 123 -2.85 -10.37 2.99
CA VAL A 123 -3.30 -11.54 3.76
C VAL A 123 -2.75 -11.50 5.18
N LEU A 124 -1.47 -11.18 5.36
CA LEU A 124 -0.87 -11.02 6.69
C LEU A 124 -1.53 -9.87 7.47
N GLY A 125 -1.83 -8.77 6.80
CA GLY A 125 -2.50 -7.61 7.38
C GLY A 125 -3.94 -7.93 7.79
N GLU A 126 -4.68 -8.70 7.00
CA GLU A 126 -6.02 -9.17 7.34
C GLU A 126 -5.99 -10.11 8.55
N TRP A 127 -5.04 -11.04 8.59
CA TRP A 127 -4.82 -11.89 9.76
C TRP A 127 -4.52 -11.08 11.01
N TRP A 128 -3.62 -10.09 10.91
CA TRP A 128 -3.23 -9.24 12.04
C TRP A 128 -4.35 -8.29 12.47
N ALA A 129 -5.06 -7.68 11.51
CA ALA A 129 -6.10 -6.69 11.76
C ALA A 129 -7.42 -7.31 12.24
N GLU A 130 -7.80 -8.48 11.74
CA GLU A 130 -9.10 -9.12 12.06
C GLU A 130 -8.97 -10.29 13.05
N LYS A 131 -7.75 -10.75 13.37
CA LYS A 131 -7.47 -11.96 14.20
C LYS A 131 -8.21 -13.22 13.74
N LYS A 132 -8.67 -13.26 12.48
CA LYS A 132 -9.36 -14.44 11.93
C LYS A 132 -8.36 -15.56 11.66
N VAL A 133 -8.75 -16.79 11.98
CA VAL A 133 -7.92 -17.98 11.76
C VAL A 133 -7.75 -18.18 10.26
N ILE A 134 -6.50 -18.28 9.79
CA ILE A 134 -6.17 -18.46 8.38
C ILE A 134 -6.73 -19.81 7.90
N THR A 135 -7.60 -19.79 6.90
CA THR A 135 -8.16 -20.99 6.26
C THR A 135 -7.06 -21.75 5.49
N LYS A 136 -7.20 -23.08 5.36
CA LYS A 136 -6.25 -23.93 4.62
C LYS A 136 -6.02 -23.45 3.19
N ASP A 137 -7.05 -22.93 2.52
CA ASP A 137 -6.96 -22.41 1.15
C ASP A 137 -6.06 -21.17 1.05
N THR A 138 -6.08 -20.30 2.07
CA THR A 138 -5.21 -19.11 2.14
C THR A 138 -3.74 -19.51 2.27
N TRP A 139 -3.44 -20.58 3.00
CA TRP A 139 -2.08 -21.13 3.10
C TRP A 139 -1.58 -21.66 1.76
N VAL A 140 -2.42 -22.37 1.01
CA VAL A 140 -2.08 -22.87 -0.34
C VAL A 140 -1.81 -21.68 -1.28
N GLY A 141 -2.66 -20.65 -1.25
CA GLY A 141 -2.45 -19.44 -2.03
C GLY A 141 -1.14 -18.73 -1.68
N MET A 142 -0.81 -18.63 -0.39
CA MET A 142 0.43 -18.00 0.07
C MET A 142 1.67 -18.79 -0.34
N ALA A 143 1.63 -20.12 -0.29
CA ALA A 143 2.71 -20.98 -0.78
C ALA A 143 2.92 -20.84 -2.30
N LEU A 144 1.83 -20.75 -3.07
CA LEU A 144 1.89 -20.58 -4.53
C LEU A 144 2.47 -19.22 -4.92
N VAL A 145 2.13 -18.16 -4.18
CA VAL A 145 2.70 -16.81 -4.35
C VAL A 145 4.20 -16.79 -4.03
N LEU A 146 4.61 -17.40 -2.92
CA LEU A 146 6.03 -17.54 -2.57
C LEU A 146 6.80 -18.34 -3.63
N GLY A 147 6.20 -19.41 -4.16
CA GLY A 147 6.75 -20.17 -5.29
C GLY A 147 6.93 -19.31 -6.55
N GLY A 148 5.93 -18.49 -6.90
CA GLY A 148 6.01 -17.57 -8.02
C GLY A 148 7.12 -16.52 -7.87
N ILE A 149 7.27 -15.93 -6.68
CA ILE A 149 8.36 -14.98 -6.38
C ILE A 149 9.72 -15.69 -6.51
N GLY A 150 9.84 -16.91 -5.97
CA GLY A 150 11.04 -17.73 -6.09
C GLY A 150 11.41 -18.02 -7.55
N LEU A 151 10.42 -18.31 -8.39
CA LEU A 151 10.61 -18.51 -9.83
C LEU A 151 11.08 -17.23 -10.53
N CYS A 152 10.47 -16.08 -10.23
CA CYS A 152 10.88 -14.78 -10.76
C CYS A 152 12.34 -14.46 -10.40
N VAL A 153 12.75 -14.72 -9.16
CA VAL A 153 14.14 -14.52 -8.72
C VAL A 153 15.09 -15.51 -9.41
N HIS A 154 14.71 -16.78 -9.50
CA HIS A 154 15.52 -17.82 -10.15
C HIS A 154 15.74 -17.54 -11.64
N SER A 155 14.70 -17.12 -12.36
CA SER A 155 14.78 -16.73 -13.77
C SER A 155 15.73 -15.56 -14.04
N LYS A 156 16.04 -14.75 -13.02
CA LYS A 156 16.97 -13.62 -13.17
C LYS A 156 18.42 -13.98 -12.84
N ASN A 157 18.62 -15.10 -12.16
CA ASN A 157 19.92 -15.59 -11.71
C ASN A 157 20.45 -16.73 -12.60
N THR A 158 19.66 -17.13 -13.59
CA THR A 158 19.97 -18.11 -14.64
C THR A 158 20.06 -17.37 -15.96
#